data_AF-A0A0F4YPG7-F1
#
_entry.id   AF-A0A0F4YPG7-F1
#
_cell.length_a   1.000
_cell.length_b   1.000
_cell.length_c   1.000
_cell.angle_alpha   90.00
_cell.angle_beta   90.00
_cell.angle_gamma   90.00
#
_symmetry.space_group_name_H-M   'P 1'
#
loop_
_entity.id
_entity.type
_entity.pdbx_description
1 polymer ?
#
loop_
_entity_poly.entity_id
_entity_poly.type
_entity_poly.pdbx_seq_one_letter_code
_entity_poly.pdbx_strand_id
1 'polypeptide(L)'
;IEWVTNRLAEKRKAAKAASAQCEKDNTRETLQRIWEEHVLPDWDRAVTEPRIRALWWRGITPRCRGAVWQRAIGNELSLTEESYQKALQRAKDVRARVDQEAGESNKRMREWFAAISRDVSSAFPDLHLFQEGGPLRETLIDVLEAYSMYRSDVGYLYGLHVS
;
A
#
# COMPACT_ATOMS: atom_id res chain seq x y z
N ILE A 1 -17.92 24.02 43.99
CA ILE A 1 -17.54 22.64 44.38
C ILE A 1 -17.55 21.73 43.14
N GLU A 2 -18.63 21.74 42.34
CA GLU A 2 -18.78 20.98 41.09
C GLU A 2 -17.74 21.25 39.99
N TRP A 3 -17.30 22.51 39.85
CA TRP A 3 -16.23 22.91 38.93
C TRP A 3 -14.87 22.27 39.25
N VAL A 4 -14.55 22.12 40.54
CA VAL A 4 -13.27 21.54 40.98
C VAL A 4 -13.29 20.03 40.77
N THR A 5 -14.41 19.37 41.05
CA THR A 5 -14.59 17.93 40.81
C THR A 5 -14.54 17.59 39.32
N ASN A 6 -15.14 18.40 38.44
CA ASN A 6 -15.07 18.20 36.99
C ASN A 6 -13.63 18.33 36.46
N ARG A 7 -12.88 19.34 36.92
CA ARG A 7 -11.47 19.56 36.52
C ARG A 7 -10.53 18.44 37.01
N LEU A 8 -10.80 17.85 38.18
CA LEU A 8 -10.06 16.68 38.69
C LEU A 8 -10.39 15.41 37.89
N ALA A 9 -11.65 15.22 37.49
CA ALA A 9 -12.07 14.12 36.63
C ALA A 9 -11.41 14.19 35.24
N GLU A 10 -11.41 15.37 34.61
CA GLU A 10 -10.74 15.61 33.33
C GLU A 10 -9.22 15.38 33.41
N LYS A 11 -8.55 15.88 34.46
CA LYS A 11 -7.12 15.59 34.69
C LYS A 11 -6.84 14.10 34.86
N ARG A 12 -7.69 13.37 35.59
CA ARG A 12 -7.54 11.92 35.79
C ARG A 12 -7.80 11.13 34.52
N LYS A 13 -8.76 11.56 33.69
CA LYS A 13 -9.06 10.99 32.37
C LYS A 13 -7.90 11.23 31.39
N ALA A 14 -7.36 12.44 31.34
CA ALA A 14 -6.18 12.79 30.56
C ALA A 14 -4.94 11.99 30.99
N ALA A 15 -4.69 11.85 32.30
CA ALA A 15 -3.58 11.05 32.83
C ALA A 15 -3.71 9.55 32.48
N LYS A 16 -4.92 8.98 32.58
CA LYS A 16 -5.18 7.60 32.15
C LYS A 16 -4.97 7.42 30.64
N ALA A 17 -5.45 8.37 29.82
CA ALA A 17 -5.26 8.34 28.37
C ALA A 17 -3.78 8.44 27.99
N ALA A 18 -3.02 9.32 28.65
CA ALA A 18 -1.58 9.46 28.44
C ALA A 18 -0.80 8.19 28.84
N SER A 19 -1.12 7.58 29.98
CA SER A 19 -0.51 6.31 30.41
C SER A 19 -0.79 5.19 29.41
N ALA A 20 -2.06 5.05 28.98
CA ALA A 20 -2.44 4.06 27.98
C ALA A 20 -1.78 4.30 26.62
N GLN A 21 -1.57 5.57 26.24
CA GLN A 21 -0.85 5.92 25.02
C GLN A 21 0.64 5.55 25.12
N CYS A 22 1.29 5.86 26.24
CA CYS A 22 2.68 5.48 26.50
C CYS A 22 2.90 3.96 26.45
N GLU A 23 1.99 3.17 27.04
CA GLU A 23 2.04 1.70 26.96
C GLU A 23 1.91 1.18 25.53
N LYS A 24 1.03 1.78 24.72
CA LYS A 24 0.89 1.44 23.30
C LYS A 24 2.15 1.78 22.52
N ASP A 25 2.73 2.95 22.77
CA ASP A 25 3.94 3.40 22.09
C ASP A 25 5.13 2.50 22.43
N ASN A 26 5.32 2.14 23.70
CA ASN A 26 6.35 1.18 24.14
C ASN A 26 6.13 -0.21 23.52
N THR A 27 4.88 -0.66 23.44
CA THR A 27 4.53 -1.92 22.75
C THR A 27 4.90 -1.86 21.27
N ARG A 28 4.61 -0.73 20.60
CA ARG A 28 4.91 -0.52 19.18
C ARG A 28 6.42 -0.49 18.93
N GLU A 29 7.18 0.18 19.79
CA GLU A 29 8.64 0.24 19.71
C GLU A 29 9.27 -1.14 19.91
N THR A 30 8.78 -1.90 20.90
CA THR A 30 9.21 -3.28 21.12
C THR A 30 8.93 -4.17 19.91
N LEU A 31 7.73 -4.08 19.32
CA LEU A 31 7.38 -4.82 18.11
C LEU A 31 8.28 -4.43 16.94
N GLN A 32 8.52 -3.14 16.74
CA GLN A 32 9.40 -2.64 15.69
C GLN A 32 10.80 -3.23 15.82
N ARG A 33 11.37 -3.20 17.03
CA ARG A 33 12.71 -3.74 17.29
C ARG A 33 12.81 -5.23 16.98
N ILE A 34 11.78 -6.02 17.34
CA ILE A 34 11.74 -7.45 16.99
C ILE A 34 11.77 -7.63 15.46
N TRP A 35 10.98 -6.85 14.72
CA TRP A 35 10.99 -6.92 13.25
C TRP A 35 12.34 -6.51 12.66
N GLU A 36 12.92 -5.38 13.10
CA GLU A 36 14.16 -4.82 12.55
C GLU A 36 15.40 -5.64 12.93
N GLU A 37 15.51 -6.09 14.17
CA GLU A 37 16.73 -6.73 14.68
C GLU A 37 16.69 -8.27 14.63
N HIS A 38 15.51 -8.89 14.59
CA HIS A 38 15.38 -10.36 14.71
C HIS A 38 14.73 -11.01 13.48
N VAL A 39 13.69 -10.40 12.90
CA VAL A 39 12.96 -11.03 11.79
C VAL A 39 13.55 -10.68 10.42
N LEU A 40 13.79 -9.40 10.17
CA LEU A 40 14.31 -8.95 8.86
C LEU A 40 15.75 -9.41 8.56
N PRO A 41 16.68 -9.55 9.52
CA PRO A 41 18.04 -10.00 9.22
C PRO A 41 18.16 -11.48 8.85
N ASP A 42 17.31 -12.33 9.43
CA ASP A 42 17.32 -13.79 9.22
C ASP A 42 15.91 -14.28 8.85
N TRP A 43 15.40 -13.77 7.72
CA TRP A 43 14.01 -13.95 7.30
C TRP A 43 13.61 -15.43 7.19
N ASP A 44 14.38 -16.23 6.45
CA ASP A 44 14.04 -17.61 6.13
C ASP A 44 13.92 -18.48 7.39
N ARG A 45 14.83 -18.29 8.34
CA ARG A 45 14.72 -18.94 9.64
C ARG A 45 13.55 -18.36 10.44
N ALA A 46 13.46 -17.03 10.56
CA ALA A 46 12.49 -16.38 11.43
C ALA A 46 11.04 -16.75 11.08
N VAL A 47 10.68 -16.84 9.80
CA VAL A 47 9.30 -17.20 9.39
C VAL A 47 8.92 -18.66 9.70
N THR A 48 9.91 -19.54 9.93
CA THR A 48 9.67 -20.92 10.36
C THR A 48 9.37 -21.03 11.86
N GLU A 49 9.80 -20.04 12.66
CA GLU A 49 9.63 -20.05 14.11
C GLU A 49 8.16 -19.76 14.53
N PRO A 50 7.52 -20.63 15.35
CA PRO A 50 6.13 -20.44 15.77
C PRO A 50 5.88 -19.10 16.48
N ARG A 51 6.85 -18.62 17.27
CA ARG A 51 6.76 -17.35 17.98
C ARG A 51 6.66 -16.15 17.03
N ILE A 52 7.35 -16.22 15.89
CA ILE A 52 7.28 -15.15 14.88
C ILE A 52 5.93 -15.20 14.17
N ARG A 53 5.36 -16.37 13.88
CA ARG A 53 3.98 -16.42 13.34
C ARG A 53 2.96 -15.76 14.27
N ALA A 54 3.10 -15.93 15.58
CA ALA A 54 2.27 -15.21 16.55
C ALA A 54 2.46 -13.68 16.49
N LEU A 55 3.65 -13.21 16.11
CA LEU A 55 3.95 -11.78 15.92
C LEU A 55 3.16 -11.17 14.76
N TRP A 56 2.87 -11.92 13.69
CA TRP A 56 2.09 -11.43 12.55
C TRP A 56 0.69 -11.01 12.97
N TRP A 57 0.07 -11.79 13.87
CA TRP A 57 -1.23 -11.48 14.46
C TRP A 57 -1.21 -10.24 15.36
N ARG A 58 -0.04 -9.84 15.87
CA ARG A 58 0.14 -8.57 16.61
C ARG A 58 0.32 -7.36 15.68
N GLY A 59 0.43 -7.60 14.39
CA GLY A 59 0.59 -6.58 13.36
C GLY A 59 2.05 -6.21 13.08
N ILE A 60 2.26 -5.72 11.85
CA ILE A 60 3.54 -5.20 11.39
C ILE A 60 3.53 -3.67 11.55
N THR A 61 4.57 -3.11 12.17
CA THR A 61 4.71 -1.67 12.36
C THR A 61 4.85 -0.96 11.02
N PRO A 62 4.30 0.27 10.84
CA PRO A 62 4.30 0.95 9.54
C PRO A 62 5.67 1.04 8.87
N ARG A 63 6.73 1.25 9.65
CA ARG A 63 8.12 1.33 9.17
C ARG A 63 8.63 0.03 8.55
N CYS A 64 8.20 -1.12 9.06
CA CYS A 64 8.67 -2.43 8.61
C CYS A 64 7.78 -3.02 7.50
N ARG A 65 6.56 -2.52 7.30
CA ARG A 65 5.59 -3.10 6.35
C ARG A 65 6.15 -3.26 4.94
N GLY A 66 6.82 -2.25 4.40
CA GLY A 66 7.40 -2.32 3.05
C GLY A 66 8.37 -3.50 2.90
N ALA A 67 9.35 -3.61 3.80
CA ALA A 67 10.35 -4.68 3.76
C ALA A 67 9.74 -6.06 4.05
N VAL A 68 8.82 -6.15 5.02
CA VAL A 68 8.16 -7.42 5.39
C VAL A 68 7.27 -7.91 4.25
N TRP A 69 6.42 -7.04 3.69
CA TRP A 69 5.52 -7.41 2.60
C TRP A 69 6.27 -7.73 1.32
N GLN A 70 7.34 -7.01 0.99
CA GLN A 70 8.18 -7.35 -0.15
C GLN A 70 8.74 -8.77 -0.06
N ARG A 71 9.19 -9.22 1.11
CA ARG A 71 9.67 -10.58 1.31
C ARG A 71 8.56 -11.62 1.40
N ALA A 72 7.43 -11.27 2.00
CA ALA A 72 6.28 -12.16 2.14
C ALA A 72 5.57 -12.44 0.82
N ILE A 73 5.42 -11.43 -0.03
CA ILE A 73 4.83 -11.53 -1.37
C ILE A 73 5.84 -12.17 -2.33
N GLY A 74 7.13 -11.86 -2.17
CA GLY A 74 8.19 -12.32 -3.06
C GLY A 74 8.17 -11.61 -4.42
N ASN A 75 8.87 -12.19 -5.39
CA ASN A 75 8.99 -11.64 -6.75
C ASN A 75 8.97 -12.76 -7.80
N GLU A 76 7.89 -13.55 -7.82
CA GLU A 76 7.74 -14.69 -8.76
C GLU A 76 7.78 -14.24 -10.22
N LEU A 77 7.34 -13.02 -10.50
CA LEU A 77 7.39 -12.42 -11.84
C LEU A 77 8.80 -11.94 -12.24
N SER A 78 9.80 -12.07 -11.37
CA SER A 78 11.16 -11.60 -11.59
C SER A 78 11.21 -10.14 -12.07
N LEU A 79 10.32 -9.30 -11.51
CA LEU A 79 10.22 -7.90 -11.87
C LEU A 79 11.51 -7.18 -11.46
N THR A 80 12.05 -6.42 -12.40
CA THR A 80 13.13 -5.47 -12.18
C THR A 80 12.62 -4.05 -12.38
N GLU A 81 13.32 -3.07 -11.80
CA GLU A 81 13.05 -1.65 -12.05
C GLU A 81 13.00 -1.35 -13.55
N GLU A 82 13.96 -1.89 -14.32
CA GLU A 82 14.00 -1.72 -15.76
C GLU A 82 12.76 -2.30 -16.48
N SER A 83 12.30 -3.48 -16.05
CA SER A 83 11.10 -4.11 -16.63
C SER A 83 9.84 -3.30 -16.34
N TYR A 84 9.73 -2.72 -15.14
CA TYR A 84 8.65 -1.82 -14.76
C TYR A 84 8.67 -0.55 -15.60
N GLN A 85 9.83 0.11 -15.71
CA GLN A 85 9.97 1.34 -16.50
C GLN A 85 9.65 1.10 -17.98
N LYS A 86 10.05 -0.03 -18.55
CA LYS A 86 9.66 -0.42 -19.92
C LYS A 86 8.15 -0.60 -20.07
N ALA A 87 7.49 -1.24 -19.10
CA ALA A 87 6.03 -1.42 -19.13
C ALA A 87 5.30 -0.08 -19.02
N LEU A 88 5.74 0.80 -18.11
CA LEU A 88 5.19 2.13 -17.93
C LEU A 88 5.40 3.01 -19.18
N GLN A 89 6.58 2.96 -19.80
CA GLN A 89 6.85 3.70 -21.03
C GLN A 89 5.91 3.27 -22.16
N ARG A 90 5.66 1.96 -22.31
CA ARG A 90 4.70 1.46 -23.31
C ARG A 90 3.28 1.98 -23.04
N ALA A 91 2.85 2.05 -21.78
CA ALA A 91 1.55 2.64 -21.43
C ALA A 91 1.47 4.12 -21.84
N LYS A 92 2.52 4.90 -21.55
CA LYS A 92 2.64 6.31 -21.95
C LYS A 92 2.61 6.49 -23.47
N ASP A 93 3.30 5.63 -24.21
CA ASP A 93 3.31 5.66 -25.67
C ASP A 93 1.92 5.36 -26.27
N VAL A 94 1.18 4.42 -25.68
CA VAL A 94 -0.20 4.10 -26.11
C VAL A 94 -1.14 5.28 -25.88
N ARG A 95 -0.99 6.00 -24.75
CA ARG A 95 -1.74 7.23 -24.45
C ARG A 95 -1.43 8.37 -25.42
N ALA A 96 -0.17 8.51 -25.83
CA ALA A 96 0.27 9.60 -26.70
C ALA A 96 -0.16 9.44 -28.17
N ARG A 97 -0.48 8.22 -28.62
CA ARG A 97 -0.89 7.96 -30.02
C ARG A 97 -2.28 8.52 -30.32
N VAL A 98 -2.50 8.98 -31.55
CA VAL A 98 -3.82 9.42 -32.03
C VAL A 98 -4.67 8.21 -32.48
N ASP A 99 -5.98 8.24 -32.25
CA ASP A 99 -6.91 7.12 -32.50
C ASP A 99 -6.88 6.57 -33.93
N GLN A 100 -6.56 7.39 -34.93
CA GLN A 100 -6.58 7.02 -36.35
C GLN A 100 -5.51 5.98 -36.74
N GLU A 101 -4.49 5.77 -35.90
CA GLU A 101 -3.38 4.84 -36.14
C GLU A 101 -3.41 3.62 -35.22
N ALA A 102 -4.47 3.46 -34.42
CA ALA A 102 -4.54 2.45 -33.38
C ALA A 102 -5.09 1.11 -33.91
N GLY A 103 -4.26 0.08 -33.92
CA GLY A 103 -4.71 -1.30 -34.10
C GLY A 103 -5.60 -1.79 -32.94
N GLU A 104 -6.32 -2.90 -33.13
CA GLU A 104 -7.28 -3.45 -32.17
C GLU A 104 -6.72 -3.65 -30.75
N SER A 105 -5.44 -4.06 -30.64
CA SER A 105 -4.73 -4.17 -29.36
C SER A 105 -4.63 -2.84 -28.60
N ASN A 106 -4.32 -1.75 -29.30
CA ASN A 106 -4.23 -0.42 -28.70
C ASN A 106 -5.60 0.07 -28.23
N LYS A 107 -6.68 -0.29 -28.94
CA LYS A 107 -8.04 0.04 -28.52
C LYS A 107 -8.38 -0.63 -27.18
N ARG A 108 -8.09 -1.94 -27.04
CA ARG A 108 -8.31 -2.67 -25.78
C ARG A 108 -7.49 -2.10 -24.62
N MET A 109 -6.23 -1.71 -24.87
CA MET A 109 -5.40 -1.05 -23.86
C MET A 109 -5.99 0.30 -23.41
N ARG A 110 -6.54 1.09 -24.33
CA ARG A 110 -7.22 2.36 -23.99
C ARG A 110 -8.48 2.14 -23.15
N GLU A 111 -9.22 1.08 -23.43
CA GLU A 111 -10.38 0.71 -22.61
C GLU A 111 -9.97 0.40 -21.16
N TRP A 112 -8.86 -0.31 -20.97
CA TRP A 112 -8.29 -0.52 -19.63
C TRP A 112 -7.85 0.79 -18.97
N PHE A 113 -7.16 1.67 -19.67
CA PHE A 113 -6.69 2.95 -19.12
C PHE A 113 -7.85 3.87 -18.73
N ALA A 114 -8.91 3.90 -19.54
CA ALA A 114 -10.13 4.61 -19.20
C ALA A 114 -10.82 4.02 -17.95
N ALA A 115 -10.85 2.69 -17.83
CA ALA A 115 -11.37 2.02 -16.64
C ALA A 115 -10.53 2.33 -15.39
N ILE A 116 -9.21 2.25 -15.48
CA ILE A 116 -8.27 2.61 -14.40
C ILE A 116 -8.50 4.04 -13.94
N SER A 117 -8.52 5.00 -14.88
CA SER A 117 -8.66 6.43 -14.55
C SER A 117 -9.95 6.71 -13.79
N ARG A 118 -11.06 6.07 -14.20
CA ARG A 118 -12.37 6.16 -13.54
C ARG A 118 -12.37 5.51 -12.15
N ASP A 119 -11.86 4.28 -12.05
CA ASP A 119 -12.02 3.47 -10.85
C ASP A 119 -11.07 3.93 -9.72
N VAL A 120 -9.88 4.45 -10.05
CA VAL A 120 -8.93 5.00 -9.07
C VAL A 120 -9.55 6.12 -8.22
N SER A 121 -10.44 6.94 -8.78
CA SER A 121 -11.13 8.00 -8.04
C SER A 121 -12.02 7.45 -6.91
N SER A 122 -12.42 6.18 -6.96
CA SER A 122 -13.20 5.52 -5.91
C SER A 122 -12.35 4.79 -4.86
N ALA A 123 -11.01 4.73 -5.05
CA ALA A 123 -10.12 4.06 -4.11
C ALA A 123 -10.04 4.82 -2.79
N PHE A 124 -10.45 4.17 -1.69
CA PHE A 124 -10.32 4.65 -0.31
C PHE A 124 -10.69 6.15 -0.14
N PRO A 125 -11.95 6.54 -0.42
CA PRO A 125 -12.35 7.94 -0.55
C PRO A 125 -12.08 8.80 0.69
N ASP A 126 -12.16 8.20 1.88
CA ASP A 126 -11.92 8.88 3.15
C ASP A 126 -10.46 9.32 3.37
N LEU A 127 -9.52 8.78 2.59
CA LEU A 127 -8.10 9.14 2.70
C LEU A 127 -7.75 10.37 1.86
N HIS A 128 -8.54 10.72 0.85
CA HIS A 128 -8.28 11.82 -0.09
C HIS A 128 -6.90 11.74 -0.79
N LEU A 129 -6.39 10.52 -0.99
CA LEU A 129 -5.06 10.29 -1.57
C LEU A 129 -5.08 10.03 -3.08
N PHE A 130 -6.14 9.37 -3.58
CA PHE A 130 -6.20 8.81 -4.93
C PHE A 130 -7.26 9.48 -5.82
N GLN A 131 -8.11 10.31 -5.23
CA GLN A 131 -9.09 11.14 -5.92
C GLN A 131 -8.39 12.19 -6.80
N GLU A 132 -9.15 12.88 -7.65
CA GLU A 132 -8.63 13.97 -8.47
C GLU A 132 -7.95 15.06 -7.61
N GLY A 133 -6.74 15.44 -8.00
CA GLY A 133 -5.89 16.35 -7.20
C GLY A 133 -5.17 15.69 -6.01
N GLY A 134 -5.42 14.41 -5.74
CA GLY A 134 -4.78 13.65 -4.67
C GLY A 134 -3.30 13.37 -4.95
N PRO A 135 -2.43 13.37 -3.93
CA PRO A 135 -0.98 13.30 -4.10
C PRO A 135 -0.47 11.95 -4.64
N LEU A 136 -1.25 10.87 -4.52
CA LEU A 136 -0.84 9.52 -4.94
C LEU A 136 -1.65 8.99 -6.12
N ARG A 137 -2.53 9.83 -6.70
CA ARG A 137 -3.39 9.43 -7.81
C ARG A 137 -2.58 8.92 -9.01
N GLU A 138 -1.65 9.73 -9.51
CA GLU A 138 -0.86 9.37 -10.69
C GLU A 138 0.03 8.14 -10.43
N THR A 139 0.56 7.99 -9.22
CA THR A 139 1.34 6.81 -8.84
C THR A 139 0.50 5.53 -8.92
N LEU A 140 -0.74 5.57 -8.44
CA LEU A 140 -1.63 4.40 -8.52
C LEU A 140 -2.00 4.08 -9.97
N ILE A 141 -2.26 5.11 -10.79
CA ILE A 141 -2.52 4.92 -12.22
C ILE A 141 -1.31 4.30 -12.92
N ASP A 142 -0.11 4.86 -12.72
CA ASP A 142 1.13 4.37 -13.33
C ASP A 142 1.37 2.88 -13.02
N VAL A 143 1.16 2.48 -11.75
CA VAL A 143 1.30 1.07 -11.33
C VAL A 143 0.28 0.17 -12.03
N LEU A 144 -0.99 0.56 -12.07
CA LEU A 144 -2.06 -0.24 -12.68
C LEU A 144 -1.90 -0.37 -14.20
N GLU A 145 -1.47 0.69 -14.86
CA GLU A 145 -1.22 0.67 -16.30
C GLU A 145 0.03 -0.14 -16.65
N ALA A 146 1.12 0.06 -15.92
CA ALA A 146 2.34 -0.74 -16.10
C ALA A 146 2.04 -2.23 -15.88
N TYR A 147 1.25 -2.58 -14.85
CA TYR A 147 0.79 -3.95 -14.63
C TYR A 147 -0.03 -4.47 -15.82
N SER A 148 -1.01 -3.70 -16.30
CA SER A 148 -1.86 -4.09 -17.43
C SER A 148 -1.06 -4.29 -18.72
N MET A 149 0.02 -3.52 -18.90
CA MET A 149 0.96 -3.68 -20.01
C MET A 149 1.90 -4.88 -19.84
N TYR A 150 2.24 -5.22 -18.60
CA TYR A 150 3.09 -6.37 -18.28
C TYR A 150 2.32 -7.69 -18.41
N ARG A 151 1.12 -7.76 -17.83
CA ARG A 151 0.18 -8.89 -17.91
C ARG A 151 -0.96 -8.59 -18.87
N SER A 152 -0.64 -8.31 -20.14
CA SER A 152 -1.67 -8.02 -21.16
C SER A 152 -2.63 -9.19 -21.44
N ASP A 153 -2.29 -10.41 -21.00
CA ASP A 153 -3.18 -11.56 -20.99
C ASP A 153 -4.35 -11.38 -20.00
N VAL A 154 -4.10 -10.72 -18.87
CA VAL A 154 -5.09 -10.38 -17.84
C VAL A 154 -5.68 -9.00 -18.09
N GLY A 155 -4.82 -8.00 -18.29
CA GLY A 155 -5.18 -6.59 -18.42
C GLY A 155 -5.65 -5.98 -17.10
N TYR A 156 -6.59 -5.04 -17.19
CA TYR A 156 -7.24 -4.45 -16.03
C TYR A 156 -8.59 -5.11 -15.72
N LEU A 157 -8.78 -5.47 -14.46
CA LEU A 157 -10.04 -5.95 -13.90
C LEU A 157 -10.48 -5.02 -12.77
N TYR A 158 -11.79 -4.81 -12.68
CA TYR A 158 -12.37 -4.04 -11.58
C TYR A 158 -11.98 -4.65 -10.23
N GLY A 159 -11.67 -3.79 -9.26
CA GLY A 159 -11.19 -4.17 -7.93
C GLY A 159 -9.66 -4.10 -7.77
N LEU A 160 -8.87 -4.17 -8.85
CA LEU A 160 -7.40 -4.10 -8.76
C LEU A 160 -6.88 -2.80 -8.12
N HIS A 161 -7.64 -1.71 -8.20
CA HIS A 161 -7.29 -0.41 -7.61
C HIS A 161 -7.42 -0.36 -6.07
N VAL A 162 -8.02 -1.39 -5.46
CA VAL A 162 -8.22 -1.51 -4.00
C VAL A 162 -7.82 -2.88 -3.43
N SER A 163 -7.27 -3.77 -4.26
CA SER A 163 -6.87 -5.13 -3.88
C SER A 163 -5.54 -5.16 -3.12
#